data_AF-A0A317KF91-F1
#
_entry.id   AF-A0A317KF91-F1
#
_cell.length_a   1.000
_cell.length_b   1.000
_cell.length_c   1.000
_cell.angle_alpha   90.00
_cell.angle_beta   90.00
_cell.angle_gamma   90.00
#
_symmetry.space_group_name_H-M   'P 1'
#
loop_
_entity.id
_entity.type
_entity.pdbx_description
1 polymer ?
#
loop_
_entity_poly.entity_id
_entity_poly.type
_entity_poly.pdbx_seq_one_letter_code
_entity_poly.pdbx_strand_id
1 'polypeptide(L)'
;MDLTSYVSNLGREFATLAEAGGEEARALVERLTGSLESAIRMTLLEALSAAADEITRDLAPGAVELRLRGRDPDFVVTPPPTEQIGPAAQGTAATVDGAPESELLIAEEGPAARINVRMPEQLKAAVEEAAAREGRSVNAWLVRAAAAAVQRSERDQRPEAPGGGKRTPQRFTGWVR
;
A
#
# COMPACT_ATOMS: atom_id res chain seq x y z
N MET A 1 2.35 -13.78 -11.78
CA MET A 1 1.52 -14.92 -11.29
C MET A 1 1.97 -16.18 -12.02
N ASP A 2 2.30 -17.26 -11.29
CA ASP A 2 2.69 -18.52 -11.93
C ASP A 2 1.46 -19.37 -12.28
N LEU A 3 1.07 -19.35 -13.57
CA LEU A 3 -0.04 -20.18 -14.07
C LEU A 3 0.32 -21.67 -14.19
N THR A 4 1.60 -22.02 -14.19
CA THR A 4 2.08 -23.40 -14.32
C THR A 4 1.65 -24.24 -13.13
N SER A 5 1.75 -23.68 -11.93
CA SER A 5 1.27 -24.35 -10.72
C SER A 5 -0.21 -24.71 -10.81
N TYR A 6 -1.08 -23.76 -11.22
CA TYR A 6 -2.53 -24.01 -11.34
C TYR A 6 -2.86 -25.05 -12.41
N VAL A 7 -2.25 -24.93 -13.59
CA VAL A 7 -2.47 -25.86 -14.70
C VAL A 7 -1.98 -27.26 -14.33
N SER A 8 -0.83 -27.38 -13.66
CA SER A 8 -0.28 -28.66 -13.21
C SER A 8 -1.15 -29.32 -12.13
N ASN A 9 -1.74 -28.55 -11.22
CA ASN A 9 -2.67 -29.07 -10.21
C ASN A 9 -3.89 -29.68 -10.89
N LEU A 10 -4.49 -28.94 -11.83
CA LEU A 10 -5.64 -29.41 -12.59
C LEU A 10 -5.32 -30.68 -13.40
N GLY A 11 -4.14 -30.74 -14.03
CA GLY A 11 -3.66 -31.94 -14.72
C GLY A 11 -3.54 -33.16 -13.80
N ARG A 12 -3.05 -32.98 -12.56
CA ARG A 12 -2.98 -34.06 -11.56
C ARG A 12 -4.36 -34.51 -11.10
N GLU A 13 -5.30 -33.59 -10.92
CA GLU A 13 -6.69 -33.93 -10.59
C GLU A 13 -7.36 -34.72 -11.71
N PHE A 14 -7.18 -34.31 -12.97
CA PHE A 14 -7.67 -35.07 -14.12
C PHE A 14 -7.07 -36.47 -14.21
N ALA A 15 -5.76 -36.61 -13.97
CA ALA A 15 -5.11 -37.93 -13.95
C ALA A 15 -5.70 -38.81 -12.85
N THR A 16 -5.95 -38.27 -11.66
CA THR A 16 -6.58 -38.99 -10.53
C THR A 16 -7.98 -39.47 -10.88
N LEU A 17 -8.78 -38.64 -11.56
CA LEU A 17 -10.12 -39.04 -12.01
C LEU A 17 -10.07 -40.14 -13.08
N ALA A 18 -9.06 -40.11 -13.96
CA ALA A 18 -8.90 -41.12 -15.00
C ALA A 18 -8.50 -42.49 -14.47
N GLU A 19 -7.89 -42.59 -13.28
CA GLU A 19 -7.59 -43.89 -12.65
C GLU A 19 -8.85 -44.73 -12.40
N ALA A 20 -9.98 -44.10 -12.12
CA ALA A 20 -11.27 -44.78 -11.97
C ALA A 20 -11.83 -45.32 -13.31
N GLY A 21 -11.35 -44.80 -14.44
CA GLY A 21 -11.79 -45.15 -15.79
C GLY A 21 -11.00 -46.28 -16.47
N GLY A 22 -10.00 -46.85 -15.79
CA GLY A 22 -9.15 -47.91 -16.32
C GLY A 22 -8.04 -47.43 -17.26
N GLU A 23 -7.28 -48.39 -17.82
CA GLU A 23 -6.06 -48.14 -18.61
C GLU A 23 -6.30 -47.28 -19.86
N GLU A 24 -7.44 -47.44 -20.54
CA GLU A 24 -7.77 -46.66 -21.73
C GLU A 24 -8.01 -45.18 -21.43
N ALA A 25 -8.65 -44.87 -20.30
CA ALA A 25 -8.83 -43.51 -19.82
C ALA A 25 -7.49 -42.87 -19.44
N ARG A 26 -6.62 -43.63 -18.76
CA ARG A 26 -5.27 -43.19 -18.40
C ARG A 26 -4.43 -42.86 -19.64
N ALA A 27 -4.41 -43.75 -20.63
CA ALA A 27 -3.71 -43.56 -21.90
C ALA A 27 -4.28 -42.40 -22.73
N LEU A 28 -5.57 -42.09 -22.60
CA LEU A 28 -6.17 -40.92 -23.23
C LEU A 28 -5.68 -39.63 -22.56
N VAL A 29 -5.70 -39.56 -21.23
CA VAL A 29 -5.21 -38.39 -20.49
C VAL A 29 -3.74 -38.11 -20.82
N GLU A 30 -2.88 -39.12 -20.76
CA GLU A 30 -1.45 -38.95 -21.02
C GLU A 30 -1.14 -38.40 -22.42
N ARG A 31 -1.94 -38.76 -23.42
CA ARG A 31 -1.84 -38.20 -24.79
C ARG A 31 -2.35 -36.77 -24.90
N LEU A 32 -3.33 -36.40 -24.08
CA LEU A 32 -4.00 -35.10 -24.15
C LEU A 32 -3.41 -34.05 -23.21
N THR A 33 -2.69 -34.44 -22.15
CA THR A 33 -2.20 -33.52 -21.12
C THR A 33 -1.47 -32.33 -21.72
N GLY A 34 -0.47 -32.55 -22.59
CA GLY A 34 0.33 -31.45 -23.14
C GLY A 34 -0.48 -30.44 -23.98
N SER A 35 -1.43 -30.90 -24.79
CA SER A 35 -2.28 -30.00 -25.59
C SER A 35 -3.33 -29.31 -24.73
N LEU A 36 -3.88 -30.01 -23.73
CA LEU A 36 -4.86 -29.49 -22.80
C LEU A 36 -4.26 -28.42 -21.88
N GLU A 37 -3.03 -28.59 -21.40
CA GLU A 37 -2.32 -27.59 -20.60
C GLU A 37 -2.18 -26.25 -21.35
N SER A 38 -1.89 -26.31 -22.65
CA SER A 38 -1.76 -25.13 -23.49
C SER A 38 -3.11 -24.43 -23.69
N ALA A 39 -4.18 -25.20 -23.93
CA ALA A 39 -5.53 -24.68 -24.11
C ALA A 39 -6.08 -24.06 -22.81
N ILE A 40 -5.90 -24.72 -21.67
CA ILE A 40 -6.30 -24.20 -20.35
C ILE A 40 -5.56 -22.89 -20.07
N ARG A 41 -4.25 -22.85 -20.28
CA ARG A 41 -3.46 -21.64 -20.04
C ARG A 41 -3.95 -20.48 -20.90
N MET A 42 -4.22 -20.72 -22.19
CA MET A 42 -4.74 -19.67 -23.07
C MET A 42 -6.08 -19.16 -22.57
N THR A 43 -7.00 -20.06 -22.22
CA THR A 43 -8.32 -19.72 -21.69
C THR A 43 -8.22 -18.89 -20.41
N LEU A 44 -7.30 -19.24 -19.50
CA LEU A 44 -7.05 -18.47 -18.28
C LEU A 44 -6.52 -17.07 -18.59
N LEU A 45 -5.59 -16.93 -19.55
CA LEU A 45 -5.09 -15.62 -19.96
C LEU A 45 -6.18 -14.74 -20.58
N GLU A 46 -7.05 -15.31 -21.40
CA GLU A 46 -8.21 -14.62 -21.98
C GLU A 46 -9.17 -14.15 -20.87
N ALA A 47 -9.51 -15.03 -19.93
CA ALA A 47 -10.38 -14.70 -18.81
C ALA A 47 -9.80 -13.61 -17.90
N LEU A 48 -8.51 -13.69 -17.57
CA LEU A 48 -7.81 -12.68 -16.76
C LEU A 48 -7.75 -11.32 -17.49
N SER A 49 -7.57 -11.33 -18.81
CA SER A 49 -7.56 -10.11 -19.63
C SER A 49 -8.94 -9.45 -19.65
N ALA A 50 -10.00 -10.23 -19.85
CA ALA A 50 -11.37 -9.72 -19.80
C ALA A 50 -11.73 -9.15 -18.41
N ALA A 51 -11.30 -9.82 -17.34
CA ALA A 51 -11.49 -9.33 -15.98
C ALA A 51 -10.72 -8.01 -15.72
N ALA A 52 -9.49 -7.89 -16.23
CA ALA A 52 -8.72 -6.66 -16.13
C ALA A 52 -9.41 -5.48 -16.84
N ASP A 53 -10.01 -5.72 -18.01
CA ASP A 53 -10.77 -4.72 -18.75
C ASP A 53 -12.03 -4.27 -17.99
N GLU A 54 -12.75 -5.21 -17.36
CA GLU A 54 -13.92 -4.90 -16.53
C GLU A 54 -13.53 -4.02 -15.34
N ILE A 55 -12.50 -4.44 -14.58
CA ILE A 55 -12.00 -3.68 -13.43
C ILE A 55 -11.50 -2.30 -13.85
N THR A 56 -10.83 -2.19 -15.01
CA THR A 56 -10.33 -0.91 -15.52
C THR A 56 -11.45 0.08 -15.80
N ARG A 57 -12.59 -0.38 -16.33
CA ARG A 57 -13.75 0.50 -16.56
C ARG A 57 -14.30 1.05 -15.24
N ASP A 58 -14.34 0.21 -14.20
CA ASP A 58 -14.87 0.60 -12.90
C ASP A 58 -13.89 1.44 -12.07
N LEU A 59 -12.58 1.32 -12.33
CA LEU A 59 -11.52 2.00 -11.56
C LEU A 59 -11.19 3.42 -12.07
N ALA A 60 -11.78 3.87 -13.18
CA ALA A 60 -11.45 5.14 -13.81
C ALA A 60 -11.45 6.33 -12.81
N PRO A 61 -10.45 7.23 -12.83
CA PRO A 61 -9.34 7.36 -13.81
C PRO A 61 -8.15 6.41 -13.62
N GLY A 62 -8.20 5.46 -12.68
CA GLY A 62 -7.20 4.40 -12.56
C GLY A 62 -7.40 3.29 -13.60
N ALA A 63 -6.48 2.33 -13.64
CA ALA A 63 -6.52 1.19 -14.55
C ALA A 63 -5.84 -0.05 -13.95
N VAL A 64 -6.25 -1.22 -14.42
CA VAL A 64 -5.60 -2.50 -14.12
C VAL A 64 -5.21 -3.15 -15.44
N GLU A 65 -3.91 -3.32 -15.65
CA GLU A 65 -3.38 -3.93 -16.87
C GLU A 65 -2.77 -5.30 -16.57
N LEU A 66 -2.80 -6.19 -17.54
CA LEU A 66 -2.12 -7.49 -17.48
C LEU A 66 -0.83 -7.42 -18.29
N ARG A 67 0.32 -7.54 -17.62
CA ARG A 67 1.64 -7.59 -18.26
C ARG A 67 2.20 -9.00 -18.25
N LEU A 68 2.62 -9.50 -19.40
CA LEU A 68 3.27 -10.81 -19.50
C LEU A 68 4.78 -10.67 -19.31
N ARG A 69 5.34 -11.51 -18.42
CA ARG A 69 6.77 -11.77 -18.29
C ARG A 69 7.04 -13.21 -18.69
N GLY A 70 7.48 -13.41 -19.93
CA GLY A 70 7.55 -14.76 -20.50
C GLY A 70 6.15 -15.36 -20.61
N ARG A 71 5.84 -16.36 -19.78
CA ARG A 71 4.53 -17.04 -19.72
C ARG A 71 3.71 -16.70 -18.48
N ASP A 72 4.24 -15.83 -17.62
CA ASP A 72 3.65 -15.51 -16.35
C ASP A 72 2.99 -14.12 -16.42
N PRO A 73 1.66 -14.03 -16.23
CA PRO A 73 0.97 -12.74 -16.19
C PRO A 73 1.15 -12.05 -14.84
N ASP A 74 1.36 -10.74 -14.86
CA ASP A 74 1.41 -9.89 -13.68
C ASP A 74 0.43 -8.73 -13.83
N PHE A 75 -0.36 -8.47 -12.79
CA PHE A 75 -1.23 -7.29 -12.76
C PHE A 75 -0.41 -6.04 -12.45
N VAL A 76 -0.65 -4.99 -13.23
CA VAL A 76 -0.12 -3.65 -13.00
C VAL A 76 -1.30 -2.75 -12.70
N VAL A 77 -1.39 -2.29 -11.46
CA VAL A 77 -2.48 -1.42 -11.01
C VAL A 77 -1.98 0.02 -11.01
N THR A 78 -2.62 0.85 -11.82
CA THR A 78 -2.44 2.30 -11.79
C THR A 78 -3.60 2.88 -11.00
N PRO A 79 -3.39 3.33 -9.74
CA PRO A 79 -4.45 3.96 -8.98
C PRO A 79 -4.87 5.28 -9.65
N PRO A 80 -6.14 5.71 -9.50
CA PRO A 80 -6.59 6.99 -10.00
C PRO A 80 -5.68 8.10 -9.45
N PRO A 81 -5.32 9.13 -10.26
CA PRO A 81 -4.57 10.26 -9.74
C PRO A 81 -5.37 10.90 -8.62
N THR A 82 -4.95 10.73 -7.36
CA THR A 82 -5.25 11.71 -6.32
C THR A 82 -4.79 13.05 -6.88
N GLU A 83 -5.68 14.03 -7.03
CA GLU A 83 -5.38 15.38 -7.51
C GLU A 83 -4.18 15.95 -6.74
N GLN A 84 -2.98 15.68 -7.24
CA GLN A 84 -1.73 16.30 -6.85
C GLN A 84 -1.47 17.36 -7.90
N ILE A 85 -1.83 18.59 -7.56
CA ILE A 85 -1.44 19.77 -8.32
C ILE A 85 0.09 19.92 -8.17
N GLY A 86 0.88 19.52 -9.17
CA GLY A 86 2.31 19.86 -9.25
C GLY A 86 3.17 19.01 -10.20
N PRO A 87 4.14 19.60 -10.94
CA PRO A 87 4.66 19.05 -12.19
C PRO A 87 5.72 17.95 -12.03
N ALA A 88 5.73 17.08 -13.04
CA ALA A 88 6.53 15.88 -13.28
C ALA A 88 8.06 16.04 -13.18
N ALA A 89 8.75 14.98 -12.74
CA ALA A 89 10.02 14.50 -13.31
C ALA A 89 10.43 13.14 -12.68
N GLN A 90 10.41 12.13 -13.56
CA GLN A 90 11.25 10.93 -13.69
C GLN A 90 12.40 10.69 -12.68
N GLY A 91 12.63 9.41 -12.32
CA GLY A 91 13.97 8.96 -11.88
C GLY A 91 14.03 7.73 -10.96
N THR A 92 13.80 6.55 -11.52
CA THR A 92 14.62 5.32 -11.38
C THR A 92 15.17 4.86 -10.02
N ALA A 93 14.80 3.61 -9.70
CA ALA A 93 15.57 2.55 -9.01
C ALA A 93 15.92 2.68 -7.51
N ALA A 94 15.48 1.71 -6.71
CA ALA A 94 16.24 0.48 -6.42
C ALA A 94 15.68 -0.18 -5.14
N THR A 95 15.39 -1.47 -5.25
CA THR A 95 15.08 -2.42 -4.18
C THR A 95 16.27 -2.65 -3.26
N VAL A 96 16.05 -2.83 -1.95
CA VAL A 96 16.74 -3.86 -1.14
C VAL A 96 15.92 -4.20 0.11
N ASP A 97 15.71 -5.50 0.26
CA ASP A 97 15.18 -6.25 1.40
C ASP A 97 15.97 -6.05 2.70
N GLY A 98 15.30 -6.28 3.84
CA GLY A 98 15.85 -7.15 4.89
C GLY A 98 15.98 -6.63 6.33
N ALA A 99 15.04 -7.09 7.19
CA ALA A 99 15.23 -7.53 8.59
C ALA A 99 15.09 -6.50 9.75
N PRO A 100 14.81 -6.93 11.00
CA PRO A 100 13.59 -6.54 11.74
C PRO A 100 13.86 -5.87 13.12
N GLU A 101 12.76 -5.50 13.81
CA GLU A 101 12.63 -5.19 15.25
C GLU A 101 13.39 -3.95 15.81
N SER A 102 12.67 -2.89 16.20
CA SER A 102 12.02 -2.82 17.52
C SER A 102 11.60 -1.39 17.90
N GLU A 103 10.36 -1.31 18.41
CA GLU A 103 9.82 -0.37 19.41
C GLU A 103 10.07 1.14 19.26
N LEU A 104 9.05 1.86 18.79
CA LEU A 104 8.47 3.00 19.51
C LEU A 104 7.03 3.24 18.98
N LEU A 105 6.06 3.01 19.87
CA LEU A 105 4.63 3.05 19.61
C LEU A 105 4.13 4.45 19.20
N ILE A 106 4.08 4.69 17.90
CA ILE A 106 3.01 5.45 17.25
C ILE A 106 2.55 4.48 16.16
N ALA A 107 1.33 3.97 16.25
CA ALA A 107 0.82 2.86 15.44
C ALA A 107 1.30 2.87 13.97
N GLU A 108 2.34 2.08 13.68
CA GLU A 108 2.82 1.73 12.32
C GLU A 108 1.99 0.56 11.78
N GLU A 109 0.69 0.56 12.05
CA GLU A 109 -0.25 -0.49 11.61
C GLU A 109 -1.56 0.15 11.11
N GLY A 110 -1.42 1.36 10.58
CA GLY A 110 -2.38 2.02 9.72
C GLY A 110 -1.74 2.31 8.37
N PRO A 111 -2.52 2.50 7.31
CA PRO A 111 -1.99 2.85 5.99
C PRO A 111 -1.15 4.13 6.08
N ALA A 112 0.17 3.99 5.90
CA ALA A 112 1.09 5.12 5.89
C ALA A 112 0.82 5.99 4.66
N ALA A 113 0.45 7.25 4.88
CA ALA A 113 0.25 8.22 3.81
C ALA A 113 1.61 8.65 3.21
N ARG A 114 1.80 8.45 1.90
CA ARG A 114 3.04 8.87 1.21
C ARG A 114 3.03 10.37 0.95
N ILE A 115 4.05 11.08 1.42
CA ILE A 115 4.23 12.53 1.21
C ILE A 115 5.55 12.77 0.46
N ASN A 116 5.51 13.53 -0.64
CA ASN A 116 6.71 13.99 -1.35
C ASN A 116 7.05 15.42 -0.90
N VAL A 117 8.16 15.60 -0.18
CA VAL A 117 8.63 16.92 0.30
C VAL A 117 9.66 17.49 -0.68
N ARG A 118 9.44 18.72 -1.16
CA ARG A 118 10.44 19.48 -1.92
C ARG A 118 11.09 20.50 -0.98
N MET A 119 12.42 20.48 -0.90
CA MET A 119 13.18 21.40 -0.08
C MET A 119 14.43 21.90 -0.81
N PRO A 120 14.92 23.11 -0.49
CA PRO A 120 16.21 23.57 -1.01
C PRO A 120 17.34 22.63 -0.60
N GLU A 121 18.39 22.52 -1.43
CA GLU A 121 19.50 21.59 -1.21
C GLU A 121 20.20 21.81 0.14
N GLN A 122 20.32 23.07 0.56
CA GLN A 122 20.92 23.42 1.85
C GLN A 122 20.11 22.87 3.03
N LEU A 123 18.78 22.86 2.91
CA LEU A 123 17.90 22.33 3.95
C LEU A 123 17.96 20.80 3.98
N LYS A 124 18.01 20.15 2.82
CA LYS A 124 18.20 18.70 2.73
C LYS A 124 19.49 18.26 3.43
N ALA A 125 20.61 18.92 3.14
CA ALA A 125 21.90 18.61 3.77
C ALA A 125 21.85 18.77 5.30
N ALA A 126 21.23 19.84 5.79
CA ALA A 126 21.07 20.07 7.23
C ALA A 126 20.21 18.99 7.91
N VAL A 127 19.16 18.52 7.23
CA VAL A 127 18.30 17.42 7.72
C VAL A 127 19.06 16.09 7.75
N GLU A 128 19.83 15.78 6.71
CA GLU A 128 20.65 14.57 6.65
C GLU A 128 21.70 14.54 7.77
N GLU A 129 22.37 15.67 8.03
CA GLU A 129 23.34 15.79 9.12
C GLU A 129 22.68 15.64 10.51
N ALA A 130 21.50 16.24 10.71
CA ALA A 130 20.74 16.11 11.94
C ALA A 130 20.28 14.67 12.20
N ALA A 131 19.78 13.99 11.16
CA ALA A 131 19.38 12.59 11.23
C ALA A 131 20.57 11.67 11.53
N ALA A 132 21.72 11.92 10.88
CA ALA A 132 22.95 11.15 11.10
C ALA A 132 23.49 11.29 12.53
N ARG A 133 23.47 12.51 13.09
CA ARG A 133 23.87 12.76 14.50
C ARG A 133 23.01 11.99 15.50
N GLU A 134 21.75 11.76 15.15
CA GLU A 134 20.79 11.02 15.96
C GLU A 134 20.76 9.51 15.67
N GLY A 135 21.56 9.02 14.71
CA GLY A 135 21.56 7.62 14.29
C GLY A 135 20.24 7.16 13.70
N ARG A 136 19.49 8.06 13.05
CA ARG A 136 18.14 7.79 12.50
C ARG A 136 18.11 7.98 11.00
N SER A 137 17.15 7.30 10.35
CA SER A 137 16.83 7.61 8.95
C SER A 137 16.23 9.01 8.86
N VAL A 138 16.44 9.67 7.72
CA VAL A 138 15.85 10.99 7.45
C VAL A 138 14.33 10.97 7.62
N ASN A 139 13.66 9.91 7.16
CA ASN A 139 12.22 9.76 7.33
C ASN A 139 11.81 9.67 8.81
N ALA A 140 12.49 8.85 9.62
CA ALA A 140 12.18 8.72 11.04
C ALA A 140 12.47 10.03 11.81
N TRP A 141 13.53 10.74 11.43
CA TRP A 141 13.85 12.05 12.00
C TRP A 141 12.79 13.10 11.64
N LEU A 142 12.37 13.16 10.37
CA LEU A 142 11.33 14.08 9.89
C LEU A 142 9.96 13.82 10.54
N VAL A 143 9.56 12.56 10.66
CA VAL A 143 8.30 12.17 11.32
C VAL A 143 8.30 12.62 12.78
N ARG A 144 9.41 12.42 13.49
CA ARG A 144 9.57 12.87 14.88
C ARG A 144 9.55 14.41 14.98
N ALA A 145 10.26 15.11 14.10
CA ALA A 145 10.29 16.55 14.08
C ALA A 145 8.89 17.15 13.82
N ALA A 146 8.14 16.56 12.88
CA ALA A 146 6.75 16.93 12.60
C ALA A 146 5.84 16.68 13.82
N ALA A 147 5.94 15.51 14.46
CA ALA A 147 5.16 15.18 15.66
C ALA A 147 5.47 16.15 16.81
N ALA A 148 6.73 16.54 17.01
CA ALA A 148 7.12 17.50 18.03
C ALA A 148 6.58 18.92 17.75
N ALA A 149 6.59 19.35 16.48
CA ALA A 149 6.07 20.64 16.05
C ALA A 149 4.55 20.75 16.23
N VAL A 150 3.81 19.68 15.90
CA VAL A 150 2.35 19.61 16.12
C VAL A 150 2.02 19.68 17.61
N GLN A 151 2.66 18.86 18.44
CA GLN A 151 2.44 18.87 19.90
C GLN A 151 2.78 20.23 20.55
N ARG A 152 3.80 20.93 20.06
CA ARG A 152 4.11 22.29 20.53
C ARG A 152 3.00 23.27 20.15
N SER A 153 2.51 23.19 18.92
CA SER A 153 1.43 24.05 18.43
C SER A 153 0.13 23.84 19.21
N GLU A 154 -0.18 22.62 19.64
CA GLU A 154 -1.34 22.33 20.49
C GLU A 154 -1.18 22.88 21.92
N ARG A 155 0.03 22.82 22.47
CA ARG A 155 0.33 23.41 23.80
C ARG A 155 0.23 24.93 23.78
N ASP A 156 0.73 25.58 22.74
CA ASP A 156 0.67 27.05 22.58
C ASP A 156 -0.76 27.54 22.28
N GLN A 157 -1.61 26.71 21.69
CA GLN A 157 -3.01 27.04 21.39
C GLN A 157 -3.97 26.81 22.55
N ARG A 158 -3.57 26.08 23.60
CA ARG A 158 -4.39 25.95 24.81
C ARG A 158 -4.27 27.25 25.60
N PRO A 159 -5.34 28.07 25.69
CA PRO A 159 -5.31 29.22 26.59
C PRO A 159 -5.13 28.65 27.99
N GLU A 160 -4.13 29.12 28.73
CA GLU A 160 -4.08 28.91 30.17
C GLU A 160 -5.41 29.37 30.75
N ALA A 161 -6.27 28.42 31.14
CA ALA A 161 -7.43 28.75 31.93
C ALA A 161 -6.90 29.39 33.23
N PRO A 162 -7.32 30.62 33.58
CA PRO A 162 -6.90 31.24 34.83
C PRO A 162 -7.52 30.45 36.00
N GLY A 163 -6.76 29.47 36.47
CA GLY A 163 -7.12 28.63 37.62
C GLY A 163 -6.97 29.41 38.91
N GLY A 164 -8.06 30.06 39.33
CA GLY A 164 -8.48 30.10 40.72
C GLY A 164 -7.72 31.04 41.68
N GLY A 165 -8.37 32.14 42.05
CA GLY A 165 -7.98 32.85 43.27
C GLY A 165 -8.62 34.20 43.51
N LYS A 166 -9.91 34.24 43.87
CA LYS A 166 -10.49 34.97 45.03
C LYS A 166 -12.00 35.15 44.86
N ARG A 167 -12.75 34.55 45.79
CA ARG A 167 -14.18 34.75 46.00
C ARG A 167 -14.43 36.23 46.33
N THR A 168 -15.40 36.85 45.66
CA THR A 168 -16.01 38.11 46.10
C THR A 168 -17.52 37.90 46.19
N PRO A 169 -18.18 38.24 47.31
CA PRO A 169 -19.60 37.93 47.49
C PRO A 169 -20.45 38.90 46.67
N GLN A 170 -21.32 38.36 45.82
CA GLN A 170 -22.37 39.14 45.16
C GLN A 170 -23.37 39.66 46.21
N ARG A 171 -23.45 40.99 46.35
CA ARG A 171 -24.53 41.66 47.09
C ARG A 171 -25.65 42.02 46.12
N PHE A 172 -26.82 41.40 46.30
CA PHE A 172 -28.07 41.88 45.73
C PHE A 172 -28.53 43.11 46.51
N THR A 173 -28.87 44.19 45.81
CA THR A 173 -29.71 45.26 46.34
C THR A 173 -30.90 45.42 45.41
N GLY A 174 -32.08 45.07 45.93
CA GLY A 174 -33.36 45.43 45.32
C GLY A 174 -33.82 46.76 45.89
N TRP A 175 -34.61 47.50 45.11
CA TRP A 175 -35.51 48.51 45.63
C TRP A 175 -36.86 48.40 44.94
N VAL A 176 -37.90 48.44 45.78
CA VAL A 176 -39.31 48.54 45.43
C VAL A 176 -39.76 49.95 45.77
N ARG A 177 -40.15 50.72 44.75
CA ARG A 177 -41.45 51.43 44.60
C ARG A 177 -41.37 52.34 43.38
#